data_AF-A0A6G0R559-F1
#
_entry.id   AF-A0A6G0R559-F1
#
_cell.length_a   1.000
_cell.length_b   1.000
_cell.length_c   1.000
_cell.angle_alpha   90.00
_cell.angle_beta   90.00
_cell.angle_gamma   90.00
#
_symmetry.space_group_name_H-M   'P 1'
#
loop_
_entity.id
_entity.type
_entity.pdbx_description
1 polymer ?
#
loop_
_entity_poly.entity_id
_entity_poly.type
_entity_poly.pdbx_seq_one_letter_code
_entity_poly.pdbx_strand_id
1 'polypeptide(L)'
;MSDGSSQSARAPAHSSSRADVEAIRDACVTKQTRGKYKSSLNGIKMWIRNEVAKVDENTARFFDADDDLNLTEFTPSVFEQFLVYKSSYVKTATLSGYRSAIKDLYRVKRLALPPEYGDDMKQLFAGMKRIEADQDQTNTPKTSGKQPLTYSLYKELLEFDVPVDVGPDCPDTASRGER
;
A
#
# COMPACT_ATOMS: atom_id res chain seq x y z
N MET A 1 -59.05 52.80 12.98
CA MET A 1 -59.13 51.48 12.32
C MET A 1 -57.69 51.02 12.15
N SER A 2 -57.08 50.44 13.19
CA SER A 2 -56.97 48.99 13.48
C SER A 2 -56.20 48.20 12.41
N ASP A 3 -54.96 47.87 12.80
CA ASP A 3 -54.11 46.70 12.55
C ASP A 3 -54.39 45.73 11.40
N GLY A 4 -53.32 45.22 10.79
CA GLY A 4 -53.38 43.93 10.10
C GLY A 4 -52.18 43.59 9.22
N SER A 5 -51.09 43.17 9.84
CA SER A 5 -49.93 42.52 9.23
C SER A 5 -50.32 41.34 8.31
N SER A 6 -49.63 41.19 7.17
CA SER A 6 -49.39 39.88 6.54
C SER A 6 -48.12 39.94 5.69
N GLN A 7 -46.99 39.75 6.36
CA GLN A 7 -45.78 39.23 5.72
C GLN A 7 -46.08 37.80 5.24
N SER A 8 -46.28 37.62 3.94
CA SER A 8 -46.13 36.29 3.33
C SER A 8 -44.65 36.07 3.06
N ALA A 9 -43.90 35.68 4.09
CA ALA A 9 -42.56 35.13 3.94
C ALA A 9 -42.68 33.84 3.11
N ARG A 10 -42.38 33.94 1.81
CA ARG A 10 -42.26 32.79 0.93
C ARG A 10 -41.06 31.99 1.44
N ALA A 11 -41.35 30.87 2.10
CA ALA A 11 -40.34 29.91 2.52
C ALA A 11 -39.40 29.63 1.34
N PRO A 12 -38.07 29.59 1.54
CA PRO A 12 -37.18 29.13 0.49
C PRO A 12 -37.61 27.71 0.19
N ALA A 13 -37.98 27.45 -1.07
CA ALA A 13 -38.13 26.10 -1.56
C ALA A 13 -36.79 25.42 -1.29
N HIS A 14 -36.75 24.56 -0.26
CA HIS A 14 -35.71 23.57 -0.10
C HIS A 14 -35.83 22.62 -1.30
N SER A 15 -35.27 23.06 -2.43
CA SER A 15 -34.87 22.16 -3.49
C SER A 15 -33.73 21.35 -2.91
N SER A 16 -34.10 20.31 -2.16
CA SER A 16 -33.24 19.16 -1.99
C SER A 16 -33.03 18.62 -3.39
N SER A 17 -31.96 19.08 -4.05
CA SER A 17 -31.48 18.53 -5.30
C SER A 17 -31.05 17.12 -4.99
N ARG A 18 -32.00 16.19 -4.98
CA ARG A 18 -31.75 14.78 -4.79
C ARG A 18 -30.85 14.37 -5.93
N ALA A 19 -29.60 14.07 -5.61
CA ALA A 19 -28.62 13.67 -6.59
C ALA A 19 -29.16 12.46 -7.38
N ASP A 20 -29.00 12.50 -8.69
CA ASP A 20 -29.32 11.38 -9.55
C ASP A 20 -28.49 10.14 -9.16
N VAL A 21 -29.03 8.94 -9.37
CA VAL A 21 -28.38 7.67 -9.02
C VAL A 21 -27.00 7.57 -9.67
N GLU A 22 -26.85 8.05 -10.90
CA GLU A 22 -25.55 8.08 -11.58
C GLU A 22 -24.58 9.07 -10.95
N ALA A 23 -25.04 10.25 -10.55
CA ALA A 23 -24.20 11.21 -9.84
C ALA A 23 -23.71 10.66 -8.48
N ILE A 24 -24.57 9.91 -7.76
CA ILE A 24 -24.20 9.25 -6.50
C ILE A 24 -23.15 8.16 -6.75
N ARG A 25 -23.33 7.33 -7.78
CA ARG A 25 -22.36 6.30 -8.17
C ARG A 25 -21.03 6.90 -8.60
N ASP A 26 -21.08 7.96 -9.39
CA ASP A 26 -19.90 8.66 -9.89
C ASP A 26 -19.11 9.30 -8.74
N ALA A 27 -19.80 9.83 -7.73
CA ALA A 27 -19.19 10.38 -6.52
C ALA A 27 -18.40 9.35 -5.69
N CYS A 28 -18.59 8.04 -5.91
CA CYS A 28 -17.83 7.01 -5.19
C CYS A 28 -16.31 7.04 -5.50
N VAL A 29 -15.86 7.68 -6.58
CA VAL A 29 -14.43 7.86 -6.87
C VAL A 29 -14.13 9.31 -7.20
N THR A 30 -13.21 9.89 -6.44
CA THR A 30 -12.76 11.28 -6.62
C THR A 30 -12.09 11.48 -7.97
N LYS A 31 -12.15 12.70 -8.51
CA LYS A 31 -11.50 13.07 -9.79
C LYS A 31 -10.00 12.73 -9.78
N GLN A 32 -9.32 12.97 -8.66
CA GLN A 32 -7.90 12.64 -8.50
C GLN A 32 -7.65 11.13 -8.64
N THR A 33 -8.47 10.29 -8.01
CA THR A 33 -8.35 8.83 -8.10
C THR A 33 -8.65 8.34 -9.51
N ARG A 34 -9.62 8.93 -10.23
CA ARG A 34 -9.85 8.60 -11.65
C ARG A 34 -8.64 8.92 -12.51
N GLY A 35 -7.96 10.04 -12.26
CA GLY A 35 -6.71 10.38 -12.93
C GLY A 35 -5.62 9.31 -12.71
N LYS A 36 -5.49 8.82 -11.47
CA LYS A 36 -4.57 7.72 -11.13
C LYS A 36 -4.96 6.43 -11.85
N TYR A 37 -6.24 6.06 -11.84
CA TYR A 37 -6.70 4.85 -12.52
C TYR A 37 -6.51 4.94 -14.03
N LYS A 38 -6.78 6.09 -14.66
CA LYS A 38 -6.47 6.30 -16.08
C LYS A 38 -5.00 6.09 -16.38
N SER A 39 -4.10 6.61 -15.53
CA SER A 39 -2.65 6.38 -15.67
C SER A 39 -2.30 4.89 -15.53
N SER A 40 -2.87 4.19 -14.54
CA SER A 40 -2.68 2.75 -14.37
C SER A 40 -3.18 1.95 -15.59
N LEU A 41 -4.37 2.25 -16.10
CA LEU A 41 -4.91 1.59 -17.29
C LEU A 41 -4.03 1.85 -18.53
N ASN A 42 -3.57 3.09 -18.72
CA ASN A 42 -2.62 3.41 -19.80
C ASN A 42 -1.32 2.59 -19.69
N GLY A 43 -0.82 2.35 -18.48
CA GLY A 43 0.33 1.47 -18.26
C GLY A 43 0.10 0.03 -18.71
N ILE A 44 -1.11 -0.50 -18.53
CA ILE A 44 -1.50 -1.84 -19.01
C ILE A 44 -1.60 -1.83 -20.54
N LYS A 45 -2.27 -0.82 -21.12
CA LYS A 45 -2.38 -0.69 -22.59
C LYS A 45 -1.01 -0.61 -23.26
N MET A 46 -0.08 0.15 -22.69
CA MET A 46 1.30 0.22 -23.18
C MET A 46 2.00 -1.13 -23.11
N TRP A 47 1.82 -1.88 -22.02
CA TRP A 47 2.39 -3.22 -21.90
C TRP A 47 1.84 -4.16 -22.98
N ILE A 48 0.54 -4.13 -23.27
CA ILE A 48 -0.05 -4.94 -24.33
C ILE A 48 0.59 -4.59 -25.69
N ARG A 49 0.66 -3.30 -26.04
CA ARG A 49 1.18 -2.84 -27.33
C ARG A 49 2.68 -3.06 -27.51
N ASN A 50 3.44 -3.02 -26.42
CA ASN A 50 4.90 -3.07 -26.50
C ASN A 50 5.47 -4.45 -26.20
N GLU A 51 4.85 -5.22 -25.31
CA GLU A 51 5.38 -6.48 -24.82
C GLU A 51 4.57 -7.67 -25.31
N VAL A 52 3.24 -7.62 -25.18
CA VAL A 52 2.38 -8.73 -25.64
C VAL A 52 2.42 -8.84 -27.16
N ALA A 53 2.45 -7.70 -27.87
CA ALA A 53 2.54 -7.66 -29.33
C ALA A 53 3.83 -8.29 -29.90
N LYS A 54 4.87 -8.51 -29.08
CA LYS A 54 6.08 -9.24 -29.49
C LYS A 54 5.86 -10.75 -29.61
N VAL A 55 4.82 -11.27 -28.97
CA VAL A 55 4.55 -12.72 -28.85
C VAL A 55 3.21 -13.09 -29.51
N ASP A 56 2.23 -12.18 -29.46
CA ASP A 56 0.90 -12.37 -30.01
C ASP A 56 0.57 -11.23 -30.98
N GLU A 57 0.44 -11.55 -32.26
CA GLU A 57 0.13 -10.57 -33.30
C GLU A 57 -1.30 -10.01 -33.17
N ASN A 58 -2.21 -10.75 -32.53
CA ASN A 58 -3.61 -10.35 -32.37
C ASN A 58 -3.87 -9.62 -31.04
N THR A 59 -3.07 -8.60 -30.73
CA THR A 59 -3.31 -7.78 -29.51
C THR A 59 -4.52 -6.86 -29.62
N ALA A 60 -5.04 -6.62 -30.83
CA ALA A 60 -6.20 -5.78 -31.07
C ALA A 60 -7.44 -6.24 -30.29
N ARG A 61 -7.58 -7.56 -30.04
CA ARG A 61 -8.70 -8.12 -29.26
C ARG A 61 -8.81 -7.58 -27.84
N PHE A 62 -7.70 -7.13 -27.25
CA PHE A 62 -7.68 -6.57 -25.89
C PHE A 62 -8.23 -5.14 -25.82
N PHE A 63 -8.54 -4.52 -26.95
CA PHE A 63 -9.07 -3.16 -27.02
C PHE A 63 -10.50 -3.17 -27.56
N ASP A 64 -11.33 -2.29 -27.03
CA ASP A 64 -12.68 -2.03 -27.55
C ASP A 64 -12.66 -0.87 -28.57
N ALA A 65 -13.85 -0.48 -29.05
CA ALA A 65 -14.01 0.59 -30.03
C ALA A 65 -13.53 1.97 -29.54
N ASP A 66 -13.47 2.19 -28.22
CA ASP A 66 -13.03 3.43 -27.59
C ASP A 66 -11.52 3.43 -27.26
N ASP A 67 -10.78 2.43 -27.77
CA ASP A 67 -9.39 2.16 -27.42
C ASP A 67 -9.19 1.88 -25.91
N ASP A 68 -10.24 1.42 -25.22
CA ASP A 68 -10.21 0.99 -23.83
C ASP A 68 -10.09 -0.53 -23.69
N LEU A 69 -9.74 -1.00 -22.49
CA LEU A 69 -9.54 -2.44 -22.30
C LEU A 69 -10.86 -3.19 -22.51
N ASN A 70 -10.82 -4.15 -23.43
CA ASN A 70 -11.90 -5.10 -23.62
C ASN A 70 -11.87 -6.14 -22.49
N LEU A 71 -12.79 -6.02 -21.53
CA LEU A 71 -12.83 -6.88 -20.34
C LEU A 71 -13.29 -8.31 -20.62
N THR A 72 -13.77 -8.62 -21.83
CA THR A 72 -14.09 -10.01 -22.20
C THR A 72 -12.82 -10.79 -22.57
N GLU A 73 -11.87 -10.12 -23.21
CA GLU A 73 -10.60 -10.70 -23.67
C GLU A 73 -9.47 -10.48 -22.64
N PHE A 74 -9.48 -9.32 -21.97
CA PHE A 74 -8.56 -9.00 -20.87
C PHE A 74 -9.03 -9.68 -19.56
N THR A 75 -8.81 -10.98 -19.49
CA THR A 75 -9.22 -11.84 -18.37
C THR A 75 -8.33 -11.64 -17.13
N PRO A 76 -8.76 -12.12 -15.94
CA PRO A 76 -7.91 -12.11 -14.75
C PRO A 76 -6.53 -12.71 -14.97
N SER A 77 -6.43 -13.81 -15.72
CA SER A 77 -5.15 -14.48 -16.01
C SER A 77 -4.20 -13.61 -16.83
N VAL A 78 -4.71 -12.83 -17.79
CA VAL A 78 -3.89 -11.87 -18.55
C VAL A 78 -3.41 -10.73 -17.64
N PHE A 79 -4.25 -10.29 -16.70
CA PHE A 79 -3.85 -9.31 -15.71
C PHE A 79 -2.76 -9.84 -14.76
N GLU A 80 -2.79 -11.12 -14.37
CA GLU A 80 -1.71 -11.71 -13.58
C GLU A 80 -0.37 -11.72 -14.33
N GLN A 81 -0.37 -12.01 -15.63
CA GLN A 81 0.83 -11.92 -16.47
C GLN A 81 1.37 -10.49 -16.49
N PHE A 82 0.50 -9.49 -16.60
CA PHE A 82 0.89 -8.08 -16.46
C PHE A 82 1.53 -7.80 -15.09
N LEU A 83 0.95 -8.31 -14.00
CA LEU A 83 1.48 -8.10 -12.66
C LEU A 83 2.87 -8.72 -12.49
N VAL A 84 3.08 -9.94 -12.99
CA VAL A 84 4.39 -10.62 -12.97
C VAL A 84 5.41 -9.84 -13.80
N TYR A 85 5.03 -9.38 -14.99
CA TYR A 85 5.90 -8.52 -15.80
C TYR A 85 6.25 -7.24 -15.04
N LYS A 86 5.28 -6.60 -14.39
CA LYS A 86 5.46 -5.29 -13.78
C LYS A 86 6.18 -5.34 -12.43
N SER A 87 6.10 -6.47 -11.71
CA SER A 87 6.70 -6.62 -10.38
C SER A 87 8.23 -6.54 -10.36
N SER A 88 8.90 -6.77 -11.49
CA SER A 88 10.35 -6.57 -11.61
C SER A 88 10.75 -5.09 -11.66
N TYR A 89 9.80 -4.18 -11.91
CA TYR A 89 10.07 -2.76 -12.09
C TYR A 89 9.49 -1.87 -10.98
N VAL A 90 8.47 -2.35 -10.26
CA VAL A 90 7.75 -1.55 -9.27
C VAL A 90 7.40 -2.36 -8.03
N LYS A 91 7.27 -1.66 -6.90
CA LYS A 91 6.84 -2.24 -5.62
C LYS A 91 5.42 -2.77 -5.65
N THR A 92 5.14 -3.74 -4.78
CA THR A 92 3.80 -4.35 -4.67
C THR A 92 2.70 -3.31 -4.32
N ALA A 93 3.06 -2.23 -3.64
CA ALA A 93 2.15 -1.11 -3.38
C ALA A 93 1.62 -0.47 -4.69
N THR A 94 2.47 -0.27 -5.69
CA THR A 94 2.08 0.27 -7.00
C THR A 94 1.19 -0.71 -7.75
N LEU A 95 1.53 -2.01 -7.71
CA LEU A 95 0.73 -3.09 -8.31
C LEU A 95 -0.72 -3.09 -7.80
N SER A 96 -0.95 -2.75 -6.53
CA SER A 96 -2.28 -2.71 -5.94
C SER A 96 -3.16 -1.58 -6.52
N GLY A 97 -2.52 -0.51 -7.03
CA GLY A 97 -3.17 0.56 -7.78
C GLY A 97 -3.76 0.07 -9.10
N TYR A 98 -3.02 -0.77 -9.84
CA TYR A 98 -3.52 -1.38 -11.09
C TYR A 98 -4.73 -2.28 -10.83
N ARG A 99 -4.69 -3.10 -9.77
CA ARG A 99 -5.85 -3.94 -9.39
C ARG A 99 -7.08 -3.08 -9.10
N SER A 100 -6.89 -1.97 -8.39
CA SER A 100 -7.99 -1.04 -8.07
C SER A 100 -8.56 -0.38 -9.33
N ALA A 101 -7.71 0.00 -10.28
CA ALA A 101 -8.12 0.58 -11.55
C ALA A 101 -8.94 -0.40 -12.39
N ILE A 102 -8.55 -1.68 -12.47
CA ILE A 102 -9.32 -2.70 -13.19
C ILE A 102 -10.67 -2.94 -12.51
N LYS A 103 -10.72 -3.08 -11.19
CA LYS A 103 -12.00 -3.23 -10.46
C LYS A 103 -12.93 -2.04 -10.68
N ASP A 104 -12.38 -0.83 -10.71
CA ASP A 104 -13.14 0.38 -11.03
C ASP A 104 -13.67 0.35 -12.48
N LEU A 105 -12.87 -0.13 -13.43
CA LEU A 105 -13.28 -0.26 -14.83
C LEU A 105 -14.46 -1.23 -14.99
N TYR A 106 -14.44 -2.39 -14.31
CA TYR A 106 -15.60 -3.29 -14.25
C TYR A 106 -16.86 -2.58 -13.73
N ARG A 107 -16.71 -1.79 -12.66
CA ARG A 107 -17.81 -1.02 -12.06
C ARG A 107 -18.36 0.03 -13.02
N VAL A 108 -17.50 0.78 -13.70
CA VAL A 108 -17.89 1.82 -14.67
C VAL A 108 -18.60 1.20 -15.88
N LYS A 109 -18.11 0.07 -16.40
CA LYS A 109 -18.74 -0.68 -17.49
C LYS A 109 -19.97 -1.51 -17.05
N ARG A 110 -20.30 -1.49 -15.74
CA ARG A 110 -21.40 -2.27 -15.12
C ARG A 110 -21.32 -3.77 -15.37
N LEU A 111 -20.10 -4.30 -15.43
CA LEU A 111 -19.83 -5.71 -15.61
C LEU A 111 -19.67 -6.41 -14.26
N ALA A 112 -20.08 -7.67 -14.19
CA ALA A 112 -19.82 -8.49 -13.01
C ALA A 112 -18.32 -8.66 -12.82
N LEU A 113 -17.83 -8.39 -11.61
CA LEU A 113 -16.42 -8.58 -11.30
C LEU A 113 -16.13 -10.08 -11.20
N PRO A 114 -15.16 -10.61 -11.96
CA PRO A 114 -14.78 -12.03 -11.87
C PRO A 114 -14.32 -12.40 -10.45
N PRO A 115 -14.70 -13.59 -9.92
CA PRO A 115 -14.39 -14.00 -8.55
C PRO A 115 -12.88 -14.08 -8.26
N GLU A 116 -12.04 -14.28 -9.27
CA GLU A 116 -10.58 -14.34 -9.18
C GLU A 116 -9.98 -13.01 -8.69
N TYR A 117 -10.66 -11.87 -8.96
CA TYR A 117 -10.30 -10.58 -8.38
C TYR A 117 -10.57 -10.51 -6.86
N GLY A 118 -11.18 -11.54 -6.28
CA GLY A 118 -11.44 -11.72 -4.86
C GLY A 118 -10.22 -12.23 -4.10
N ASP A 119 -10.30 -13.47 -3.61
CA ASP A 119 -9.31 -14.05 -2.69
C ASP A 119 -8.05 -14.53 -3.42
N ASP A 120 -8.17 -15.05 -4.64
CA ASP A 120 -7.03 -15.52 -5.43
C ASP A 120 -6.02 -14.39 -5.66
N MET A 121 -6.49 -13.22 -6.12
CA MET A 121 -5.60 -12.05 -6.22
C MET A 121 -5.09 -11.58 -4.85
N LYS A 122 -5.83 -11.71 -3.75
CA LYS A 122 -5.26 -11.35 -2.44
C LYS A 122 -4.07 -12.26 -2.10
N GLN A 123 -4.18 -13.56 -2.39
CA GLN A 123 -3.11 -14.52 -2.18
C GLN A 123 -1.89 -14.21 -3.07
N LEU A 124 -2.10 -13.88 -4.34
CA LEU A 124 -1.03 -13.46 -5.25
C LEU A 124 -0.26 -12.24 -4.71
N PHE A 125 -0.98 -11.20 -4.30
CA PHE A 125 -0.37 -10.00 -3.72
C PHE A 125 0.35 -10.26 -2.39
N ALA A 126 -0.15 -11.20 -1.57
CA ALA A 126 0.55 -11.62 -0.36
C ALA A 126 1.87 -12.32 -0.69
N GLY A 127 1.89 -13.18 -1.72
CA GLY A 127 3.11 -13.81 -2.24
C GLY A 127 4.11 -12.79 -2.76
N MET A 128 3.67 -11.83 -3.57
CA MET A 128 4.53 -10.75 -4.09
C MET A 128 5.16 -9.92 -2.98
N LYS A 129 4.42 -9.58 -1.90
CA LYS A 129 4.99 -8.87 -0.74
C LYS A 129 6.06 -9.66 -0.01
N ARG A 130 5.90 -10.99 0.09
CA ARG A 130 6.89 -11.85 0.75
C ARG A 130 8.19 -11.88 -0.04
N ILE A 131 8.10 -12.10 -1.35
CA ILE A 131 9.25 -12.06 -2.27
C ILE A 131 9.90 -10.66 -2.25
N GLU A 132 9.08 -9.61 -2.33
CA GLU A 132 9.27 -8.24 -1.80
C GLU A 132 10.34 -8.13 -0.70
N ALA A 133 9.91 -8.54 0.49
CA ALA A 133 10.64 -8.41 1.74
C ALA A 133 11.91 -9.28 1.76
N ASP A 134 11.85 -10.49 1.22
CA ASP A 134 13.01 -11.39 1.17
C ASP A 134 14.12 -10.75 0.31
N GLN A 135 13.77 -10.13 -0.83
CA GLN A 135 14.72 -9.39 -1.66
C GLN A 135 15.30 -8.18 -0.92
N ASP A 136 14.47 -7.37 -0.28
CA ASP A 136 14.92 -6.20 0.49
C ASP A 136 15.88 -6.60 1.64
N GLN A 137 15.64 -7.74 2.29
CA GLN A 137 16.52 -8.29 3.33
C GLN A 137 17.84 -8.85 2.80
N THR A 138 17.83 -9.44 1.60
CA THR A 138 19.07 -9.96 0.97
C THR A 138 19.93 -8.85 0.37
N ASN A 139 19.32 -7.77 -0.13
CA ASN A 139 20.01 -6.64 -0.76
C ASN A 139 20.49 -5.58 0.24
N THR A 140 20.08 -5.65 1.50
CA THR A 140 20.65 -4.81 2.55
C THR A 140 21.99 -5.38 3.00
N PRO A 141 23.08 -4.57 3.08
CA PRO A 141 24.30 -5.01 3.73
C PRO A 141 23.97 -5.53 5.13
N LYS A 142 24.36 -6.78 5.43
CA LYS A 142 24.17 -7.38 6.76
C LYS A 142 25.02 -6.64 7.79
N THR A 143 24.58 -5.47 8.24
CA THR A 143 25.29 -4.66 9.24
C THR A 143 24.31 -4.00 10.21
N SER A 144 23.25 -4.67 10.65
CA SER A 144 22.47 -4.18 11.82
C SER A 144 21.53 -5.23 12.43
N GLY A 145 22.00 -6.47 12.55
CA GLY A 145 21.41 -7.40 13.50
C GLY A 145 22.24 -7.34 14.77
N LYS A 146 21.61 -7.17 15.95
CA LYS A 146 22.29 -7.48 17.22
C LYS A 146 22.73 -8.94 17.12
N GLN A 147 24.03 -9.17 16.92
CA GLN A 147 24.60 -10.51 17.07
C GLN A 147 24.18 -11.00 18.46
N PRO A 148 23.53 -12.17 18.59
CA PRO A 148 23.30 -12.75 19.91
C PRO A 148 24.66 -12.85 20.60
N LEU A 149 24.81 -12.20 21.75
CA LEU A 149 26.03 -12.32 22.52
C LEU A 149 26.20 -13.82 22.82
N THR A 150 27.25 -14.44 22.31
CA THR A 150 27.50 -15.86 22.55
C THR A 150 27.74 -16.06 24.04
N TYR A 151 27.32 -17.21 24.58
CA TYR A 151 27.46 -17.51 26.01
C TYR A 151 28.92 -17.40 26.50
N SER A 152 29.89 -17.68 25.62
CA SER A 152 31.31 -17.48 25.89
C SER A 152 31.67 -16.01 26.16
N LEU A 153 31.11 -15.07 25.38
CA LEU A 153 31.38 -13.64 25.53
C LEU A 153 30.65 -13.05 26.76
N TYR A 154 29.47 -13.58 27.11
CA TYR A 154 28.82 -13.25 28.39
C TYR A 154 29.67 -13.68 29.59
N LYS A 155 30.31 -14.84 29.51
CA LYS A 155 31.12 -15.39 30.60
C LYS A 155 32.39 -14.57 30.84
N GLU A 156 33.07 -14.14 29.79
CA GLU A 156 34.26 -13.27 29.91
C GLU A 156 33.93 -11.90 30.53
N LEU A 157 32.76 -11.32 30.23
CA LEU A 157 32.36 -10.03 30.81
C LEU A 157 32.03 -10.12 32.30
N LEU A 158 31.49 -11.27 32.76
CA LEU A 158 31.24 -11.50 34.18
C LEU A 158 32.53 -11.69 35.00
N GLU A 159 33.60 -12.18 34.38
CA GLU A 159 34.89 -12.37 35.05
C GLU A 159 35.68 -11.07 35.24
N PHE A 160 35.29 -9.96 34.59
CA PHE A 160 35.99 -8.67 34.69
C PHE A 160 35.42 -7.72 35.76
N ASP A 161 34.29 -8.04 36.39
CA ASP A 161 33.57 -7.15 37.32
C ASP A 161 33.60 -7.65 38.77
N VAL A 162 34.79 -7.98 39.29
CA VAL A 162 35.00 -8.13 40.74
C VAL A 162 36.37 -7.59 41.20
N PRO A 163 36.40 -6.42 41.84
CA PRO A 163 37.37 -6.12 42.88
C PRO A 163 36.66 -6.09 44.24
N VAL A 164 36.77 -7.18 45.01
CA VAL A 164 36.51 -7.15 46.47
C VAL A 164 37.86 -6.90 47.13
N ASP A 165 38.23 -5.63 47.27
CA ASP A 165 39.32 -5.20 48.15
C ASP A 165 38.71 -4.85 49.51
N VAL A 166 38.72 -5.83 50.43
CA VAL A 166 38.41 -5.60 51.85
C VAL A 166 39.73 -5.22 52.51
N GLY A 167 39.98 -3.92 52.62
CA GLY A 167 41.16 -3.35 53.27
C GLY A 167 41.18 -3.60 54.79
N PRO A 168 42.37 -3.83 55.39
CA PRO A 168 42.50 -4.09 56.83
C PRO A 168 42.55 -2.82 57.71
N ASP A 169 41.98 -2.99 58.91
CA ASP A 169 41.98 -2.20 60.15
C ASP A 169 42.82 -0.91 60.28
N CYS A 170 42.14 0.17 60.70
CA CYS A 170 42.74 1.42 61.17
C CYS A 170 43.30 1.31 62.59
N PRO A 171 44.53 1.81 62.87
CA PRO A 171 44.96 2.13 64.22
C PRO A 171 44.79 3.62 64.59
N ASP A 172 44.41 3.78 65.86
CA ASP A 172 44.15 4.96 66.69
C ASP A 172 45.03 6.21 66.45
N THR A 173 44.38 7.38 66.38
CA THR A 173 45.02 8.70 66.37
C THR A 173 45.34 9.16 67.80
N ALA A 174 46.62 9.12 68.17
CA ALA A 174 47.11 9.72 69.41
C ALA A 174 47.54 11.19 69.21
N SER A 175 46.97 12.05 70.05
CA SER A 175 47.53 13.28 70.63
C SER A 175 47.97 14.44 69.73
N ARG A 176 47.02 15.37 69.61
CA ARG A 176 47.15 16.80 69.36
C ARG A 176 48.03 17.47 70.44
N GLY A 177 49.16 18.03 70.02
CA GLY A 177 50.04 18.84 70.86
C GLY A 177 49.46 20.24 71.14
N GLU A 178 49.57 20.66 72.40
CA GLU A 178 49.41 22.04 72.86
C GLU A 178 50.70 22.83 72.63
N ARG A 179 50.59 24.03 72.04
CA ARG A 179 50.75 25.34 72.72
C ARG A 179 51.26 26.40 71.76
#